data_AF-A0A2E1V3P7-F1
#
_entry.id   AF-A0A2E1V3P7-F1
#
_cell.length_a   1.000
_cell.length_b   1.000
_cell.length_c   1.000
_cell.angle_alpha   90.00
_cell.angle_beta   90.00
_cell.angle_gamma   90.00
#
_symmetry.space_group_name_H-M   'P 1'
#
loop_
_entity.id
_entity.type
_entity.pdbx_description
1 polymer ?
#
loop_
_entity_poly.entity_id
_entity_poly.type
_entity_poly.pdbx_seq_one_letter_code
_entity_poly.pdbx_strand_id
1 'polypeptide(L)'
;MFCSLRLPGNLRVLIAERPGLWMSENDLEAWASPCREIARQSLEGAELDYGVFRSKGSFWSEAIITLIEDSKTGQALAFNVMRLLPVQLGGQDEDVLHLGLTMVAPQARGQSLTSSLYILTCVLYYFRRQCRPFWISSVSQVPAAVG
;
A
#
# COMPACT_ATOMS: atom_id res chain seq x y z
N MET A 1 10.19 7.02 3.04
CA MET A 1 9.33 7.76 4.00
C MET A 1 8.65 6.77 4.94
N PHE A 2 8.47 7.10 6.21
CA PHE A 2 7.57 6.38 7.11
C PHE A 2 6.61 7.37 7.79
N CYS A 3 5.33 7.04 7.84
CA CYS A 3 4.31 7.89 8.47
C CYS A 3 3.32 7.01 9.25
N SER A 4 2.93 7.46 10.45
CA SER A 4 1.90 6.83 11.27
C SER A 4 0.89 7.89 11.69
N LEU A 5 -0.36 7.72 11.27
CA LEU A 5 -1.46 8.65 11.52
C LEU A 5 -2.59 7.94 12.29
N ARG A 6 -3.29 8.67 13.16
CA ARG A 6 -4.51 8.19 13.80
C ARG A 6 -5.70 8.87 13.14
N LEU A 7 -6.69 8.07 12.76
CA LEU A 7 -7.96 8.53 12.22
C LEU A 7 -9.09 8.27 13.23
N PRO A 8 -10.22 8.98 13.12
CA PRO A 8 -11.43 8.67 13.89
C PRO A 8 -11.86 7.20 13.74
N GLY A 9 -12.61 6.68 14.70
CA GLY A 9 -13.07 5.29 14.67
C GLY A 9 -12.03 4.25 15.12
N ASN A 10 -11.05 4.66 15.94
CA ASN A 10 -9.93 3.82 16.40
C ASN A 10 -9.06 3.29 15.26
N LEU A 11 -8.90 4.02 14.17
CA LEU A 11 -8.07 3.59 13.05
C LEU A 11 -6.65 4.16 13.15
N ARG A 12 -5.65 3.34 12.83
CA ARG A 12 -4.26 3.75 12.64
C ARG A 12 -3.87 3.48 11.20
N VAL A 13 -3.28 4.46 10.55
CA VAL A 13 -2.72 4.34 9.20
C VAL A 13 -1.21 4.36 9.30
N LEU A 14 -0.56 3.34 8.73
CA LEU A 14 0.87 3.22 8.58
C LEU A 14 1.23 3.30 7.11
N ILE A 15 2.21 4.12 6.75
CA ILE A 15 2.67 4.28 5.36
C ILE A 15 4.17 4.13 5.34
N ALA A 16 4.68 3.25 4.48
CA ALA A 16 6.11 3.09 4.23
C ALA A 16 6.39 3.17 2.73
N GLU A 17 7.35 4.03 2.38
CA GLU A 17 7.83 4.22 1.01
C GLU A 17 9.24 3.63 0.89
N ARG A 18 9.41 2.81 -0.15
CA ARG A 18 10.59 2.01 -0.47
C ARG A 18 11.16 1.28 0.74
N PRO A 19 10.34 0.55 1.54
CA PRO A 19 10.82 -0.11 2.76
C PRO A 19 11.96 -1.08 2.48
N GLY A 20 12.04 -1.68 1.29
CA GLY A 20 13.15 -2.57 0.90
C GLY A 20 14.52 -1.87 0.78
N LEU A 21 14.58 -0.54 0.89
CA LEU A 21 15.84 0.21 0.93
C LEU A 21 16.37 0.46 2.35
N TRP A 22 15.55 0.25 3.40
CA TRP A 22 15.91 0.68 4.76
C TRP A 22 15.36 -0.19 5.90
N MET A 23 14.37 -1.06 5.65
CA MET A 23 13.85 -2.03 6.62
C MET A 23 14.64 -3.34 6.57
N SER A 24 14.70 -4.04 7.70
CA SER A 24 15.24 -5.41 7.75
C SER A 24 14.25 -6.40 7.12
N GLU A 25 14.71 -7.61 6.74
CA GLU A 25 13.82 -8.67 6.23
C GLU A 25 12.74 -9.04 7.26
N ASN A 26 13.05 -8.99 8.57
CA ASN A 26 12.08 -9.25 9.64
C ASN A 26 10.99 -8.16 9.69
N ASP A 27 11.38 -6.91 9.50
CA ASP A 27 10.41 -5.81 9.45
C ASP A 27 9.53 -5.95 8.21
N LEU A 28 10.11 -6.23 7.03
CA LEU A 28 9.34 -6.44 5.80
C LEU A 28 8.32 -7.59 5.95
N GLU A 29 8.71 -8.67 6.63
CA GLU A 29 7.80 -9.78 6.93
C GLU A 29 6.66 -9.36 7.88
N ALA A 30 6.90 -8.45 8.82
CA ALA A 30 5.85 -7.87 9.67
C ALA A 30 4.84 -7.02 8.86
N TRP A 31 5.23 -6.45 7.71
CA TRP A 31 4.30 -5.80 6.78
C TRP A 31 3.62 -6.80 5.82
N ALA A 32 4.34 -7.83 5.38
CA ALA A 32 3.84 -8.82 4.44
C ALA A 32 2.79 -9.76 5.06
N SER A 33 3.00 -10.17 6.31
CA SER A 33 2.15 -11.13 7.02
C SER A 33 0.70 -10.68 7.16
N PRO A 34 0.40 -9.45 7.63
CA PRO A 34 -0.98 -8.95 7.67
C PRO A 34 -1.62 -8.84 6.28
N CYS A 35 -0.84 -8.46 5.25
CA CYS A 35 -1.35 -8.39 3.88
C CYS A 35 -1.77 -9.77 3.35
N ARG A 36 -0.98 -10.82 3.63
CA ARG A 36 -1.33 -12.20 3.29
C ARG A 36 -2.59 -12.67 4.00
N GLU A 37 -2.74 -12.34 5.29
CA GLU A 37 -3.94 -12.74 6.04
C GLU A 37 -5.20 -12.06 5.50
N ILE A 38 -5.14 -10.76 5.18
CA ILE A 38 -6.26 -10.04 4.54
C ILE A 38 -6.59 -10.67 3.17
N ALA A 39 -5.57 -10.99 2.36
CA ALA A 39 -5.78 -11.62 1.07
C ALA A 39 -6.45 -13.00 1.20
N ARG A 40 -5.94 -13.84 2.11
CA ARG A 40 -6.49 -15.18 2.39
C ARG A 40 -7.95 -15.13 2.82
N GLN A 41 -8.31 -14.18 3.68
CA GLN A 41 -9.69 -13.97 4.14
C GLN A 41 -10.61 -13.49 3.01
N SER A 42 -10.11 -12.67 2.09
CA SER A 42 -10.91 -12.10 1.00
C SER A 42 -11.06 -12.98 -0.23
N LEU A 43 -10.21 -14.01 -0.39
CA LEU A 43 -10.15 -14.85 -1.58
C LEU A 43 -10.63 -16.29 -1.38
N GLU A 44 -11.27 -16.59 -0.24
CA GLU A 44 -11.75 -17.95 0.09
C GLU A 44 -10.68 -19.05 -0.05
N GLY A 45 -9.40 -18.69 0.16
CA GLY A 45 -8.26 -19.60 0.02
C GLY A 45 -7.59 -19.64 -1.36
N ALA A 46 -8.04 -18.85 -2.35
CA ALA A 46 -7.29 -18.68 -3.59
C ALA A 46 -6.01 -17.86 -3.35
N GLU A 47 -4.88 -18.32 -3.88
CA GLU A 47 -3.60 -17.62 -3.77
C GLU A 47 -3.48 -16.57 -4.88
N LEU A 48 -3.15 -15.33 -4.49
CA LEU A 48 -2.68 -14.31 -5.41
C LEU A 48 -1.16 -14.33 -5.42
N ASP A 49 -0.56 -14.40 -6.61
CA ASP A 49 0.87 -14.14 -6.77
C ASP A 49 1.11 -12.63 -6.94
N TYR A 50 1.30 -11.93 -5.82
CA TYR A 50 1.61 -10.50 -5.79
C TYR A 50 2.85 -10.23 -4.95
N GLY A 51 3.68 -9.27 -5.39
CA GLY A 51 4.99 -9.02 -4.79
C GLY A 51 4.95 -8.67 -3.29
N VAL A 52 3.86 -8.06 -2.80
CA VAL A 52 3.68 -7.73 -1.37
C VAL A 52 3.64 -8.96 -0.47
N PHE A 53 3.25 -10.12 -1.00
CA PHE A 53 3.15 -11.34 -0.21
C PHE A 53 4.51 -12.01 -0.01
N ARG A 54 5.53 -11.61 -0.77
CA ARG A 54 6.89 -12.13 -0.65
C ARG A 54 7.68 -11.19 0.27
N SER A 55 8.36 -11.70 1.29
CA SER A 55 9.19 -10.90 2.20
C SER A 55 10.56 -10.51 1.61
N LYS A 56 10.82 -10.82 0.34
CA LYS A 56 12.08 -10.58 -0.35
C LYS A 56 11.86 -10.21 -1.82
N GLY A 57 12.75 -9.36 -2.33
CA GLY A 57 12.82 -8.99 -3.75
C GLY A 57 12.75 -7.48 -3.98
N SER A 58 12.94 -7.07 -5.24
CA SER A 58 12.96 -5.66 -5.65
C SER A 58 11.62 -4.94 -5.44
N PHE A 59 10.52 -5.69 -5.29
CA PHE A 59 9.19 -5.13 -5.03
C PHE A 59 9.19 -4.11 -3.89
N TRP A 60 9.78 -4.46 -2.74
CA TRP A 60 9.79 -3.60 -1.55
C TRP A 60 10.67 -2.36 -1.72
N SER A 61 11.67 -2.41 -2.60
CA SER A 61 12.52 -1.27 -2.94
C SER A 61 11.79 -0.25 -3.83
N GLU A 62 10.72 -0.66 -4.49
CA GLU A 62 9.87 0.18 -5.36
C GLU A 62 8.51 0.50 -4.72
N ALA A 63 8.12 -0.20 -3.64
CA ALA A 63 6.78 -0.11 -3.09
C ALA A 63 6.53 1.16 -2.28
N ILE A 64 5.30 1.68 -2.36
CA ILE A 64 4.69 2.48 -1.30
C ILE A 64 3.55 1.64 -0.76
N ILE A 65 3.69 1.18 0.48
CA ILE A 65 2.68 0.38 1.18
C ILE A 65 1.97 1.25 2.21
N THR A 66 0.67 1.08 2.29
CA THR A 66 -0.19 1.66 3.32
C THR A 66 -0.97 0.54 3.99
N LEU A 67 -0.90 0.48 5.32
CA LEU A 67 -1.63 -0.48 6.15
C LEU A 67 -2.56 0.29 7.09
N ILE A 68 -3.81 -0.15 7.18
CA ILE A 68 -4.77 0.33 8.18
C ILE A 68 -4.95 -0.76 9.23
N GLU A 69 -4.81 -0.37 10.48
CA GLU A 69 -4.98 -1.24 11.63
C GLU A 69 -6.01 -0.62 12.60
N ASP A 70 -6.71 -1.48 13.33
CA ASP A 70 -7.42 -1.06 14.53
C ASP A 70 -6.39 -0.70 15.62
N SER A 71 -6.40 0.56 16.05
CA SER A 71 -5.44 1.12 17.00
C SER A 71 -5.55 0.56 18.42
N LYS A 72 -6.61 -0.19 18.75
CA LYS A 72 -6.77 -0.84 20.06
C LYS A 72 -6.27 -2.27 20.04
N THR A 73 -6.56 -3.00 18.97
CA THR A 73 -6.26 -4.44 18.85
C THR A 73 -5.00 -4.73 18.04
N GLY A 74 -4.52 -3.78 17.24
CA GLY A 74 -3.43 -3.99 16.27
C GLY A 74 -3.85 -4.82 15.05
N GLN A 75 -5.13 -5.17 14.92
CA GLN A 75 -5.60 -5.98 13.80
C GLN A 75 -5.55 -5.18 12.50
N ALA A 76 -4.89 -5.72 11.48
CA ALA A 76 -4.93 -5.15 10.14
C ALA A 76 -6.32 -5.29 9.51
N LEU A 77 -6.84 -4.17 9.01
CA LEU A 77 -8.18 -4.04 8.44
C LEU A 77 -8.17 -3.85 6.93
N ALA A 78 -7.14 -3.19 6.39
CA ALA A 78 -6.98 -2.97 4.96
C ALA A 78 -5.52 -2.65 4.61
N PHE A 79 -5.14 -2.92 3.37
CA PHE A 79 -3.87 -2.45 2.84
C PHE A 79 -4.01 -1.93 1.41
N ASN A 80 -3.11 -1.04 1.03
CA ASN A 80 -2.88 -0.61 -0.34
C ASN A 80 -1.38 -0.71 -0.63
N VAL A 81 -1.03 -1.18 -1.83
CA VAL A 81 0.35 -1.14 -2.31
C VAL A 81 0.40 -0.54 -3.70
N MET A 82 1.24 0.47 -3.84
CA MET A 82 1.59 1.10 -5.11
C MET A 82 3.06 0.88 -5.39
N ARG A 83 3.49 1.05 -6.65
CA ARG A 83 4.90 0.94 -7.03
C ARG A 83 5.39 2.21 -7.69
N LEU A 84 6.62 2.59 -7.38
CA LEU A 84 7.38 3.62 -8.08
C LEU A 84 8.20 2.92 -9.15
N LEU A 85 7.75 3.04 -10.40
CA LEU A 85 8.42 2.44 -11.55
C LEU A 85 9.38 3.47 -12.15
N PRO A 86 10.70 3.20 -12.16
CA PRO A 86 11.64 4.10 -12.81
C PRO A 86 11.41 4.06 -14.33
N VAL A 87 11.32 5.23 -14.95
CA VAL A 87 11.14 5.41 -16.39
C VAL A 87 12.04 6.52 -16.88
N GLN A 88 12.39 6.49 -18.18
CA GLN A 88 12.95 7.66 -18.85
C GLN A 88 11.88 8.37 -19.66
N LEU A 89 11.64 9.64 -19.33
CA LEU A 89 10.72 10.51 -20.05
C LEU A 89 11.51 11.72 -20.57
N GLY A 90 11.63 11.84 -21.89
CA GLY A 90 12.38 12.94 -22.51
C GLY A 90 13.87 12.99 -22.11
N GLY A 91 14.48 11.84 -21.82
CA GLY A 91 15.88 11.74 -21.38
C GLY A 91 16.12 12.09 -19.91
N GLN A 92 15.08 12.31 -19.12
CA GLN A 92 15.15 12.47 -17.67
C GLN A 92 14.67 11.20 -16.97
N ASP A 93 15.37 10.79 -15.92
CA ASP A 93 14.93 9.70 -15.05
C ASP A 93 13.79 10.20 -14.15
N GLU A 94 12.63 9.57 -14.27
CA GLU A 94 11.42 9.90 -13.51
C GLU A 94 10.85 8.63 -12.87
N ASP A 95 10.04 8.82 -11.83
CA ASP A 95 9.26 7.74 -11.23
C ASP A 95 7.78 7.88 -11.62
N VAL A 96 7.19 6.82 -12.15
CA VAL A 96 5.74 6.70 -12.34
C VAL A 96 5.14 5.95 -11.15
N LEU A 97 4.19 6.57 -10.46
CA LEU A 97 3.41 5.91 -9.42
C LEU A 97 2.37 5.00 -10.08
N HIS A 98 2.63 3.71 -10.09
CA HIS A 98 1.69 2.69 -10.54
C HIS A 98 0.76 2.29 -9.40
N LEU A 99 -0.53 2.55 -9.57
CA LEU A 99 -1.56 2.09 -8.63
C LEU A 99 -1.62 0.57 -8.67
N GLY A 100 -1.48 -0.06 -7.51
CA GLY A 100 -1.51 -1.51 -7.38
C GLY A 100 -2.66 -2.01 -6.54
N LEU A 101 -2.42 -3.15 -5.89
CA LEU A 101 -3.39 -3.91 -5.12
C LEU A 101 -3.88 -3.15 -3.89
N THR A 102 -5.21 -3.14 -3.70
CA THR A 102 -5.85 -2.74 -2.45
C THR A 102 -6.81 -3.82 -2.02
N MET A 103 -6.74 -4.21 -0.76
CA MET A 103 -7.65 -5.18 -0.19
C MET A 103 -8.13 -4.69 1.17
N VAL A 104 -9.40 -4.97 1.46
CA VAL A 104 -10.04 -4.69 2.75
C VAL A 104 -10.50 -6.03 3.31
N ALA A 105 -10.21 -6.26 4.58
CA ALA A 105 -10.63 -7.47 5.29
C ALA A 105 -12.18 -7.55 5.28
N PRO A 106 -12.77 -8.75 5.18
CA PRO A 106 -14.23 -8.92 5.13
C PRO A 106 -14.99 -8.18 6.23
N GLN A 107 -14.48 -8.23 7.47
CA GLN A 107 -15.03 -7.58 8.64
C GLN A 107 -15.00 -6.03 8.60
N ALA A 108 -14.20 -5.44 7.72
CA ALA A 108 -14.01 -3.99 7.60
C ALA A 108 -14.63 -3.40 6.32
N ARG A 109 -15.34 -4.20 5.51
CA ARG A 109 -16.01 -3.74 4.29
C ARG A 109 -17.15 -2.77 4.62
N GLY A 110 -17.38 -1.78 3.75
CA GLY A 110 -18.43 -0.77 3.91
C GLY A 110 -18.05 0.50 4.70
N GLN A 111 -16.83 0.60 5.23
CA GLN A 111 -16.38 1.77 6.01
C GLN A 111 -15.67 2.87 5.18
N SER A 112 -15.89 2.94 3.86
CA SER A 112 -15.22 3.90 2.94
C SER A 112 -13.67 3.91 3.00
N LEU A 113 -13.05 2.86 3.58
CA LEU A 113 -11.61 2.79 3.83
C LEU A 113 -10.77 2.83 2.54
N THR A 114 -11.29 2.25 1.45
CA THR A 114 -10.60 2.12 0.17
C THR A 114 -10.27 3.47 -0.47
N SER A 115 -11.21 4.41 -0.47
CA SER A 115 -11.01 5.74 -1.06
C SER A 115 -10.01 6.58 -0.25
N SER A 116 -10.04 6.45 1.08
CA SER A 116 -9.11 7.15 1.98
C SER A 116 -7.67 6.66 1.81
N LEU A 117 -7.46 5.36 1.56
CA LEU A 117 -6.13 4.76 1.37
C LEU A 117 -5.36 5.38 0.21
N TYR A 118 -5.97 5.43 -0.97
CA TYR A 118 -5.31 5.95 -2.17
C TYR A 118 -5.04 7.44 -2.06
N ILE A 119 -6.06 8.23 -1.69
CA ILE A 119 -5.95 9.69 -1.65
C ILE A 119 -4.88 10.12 -0.65
N LEU A 120 -4.92 9.57 0.57
CA LEU A 120 -3.96 9.95 1.61
C LEU A 120 -2.53 9.65 1.20
N THR A 121 -2.28 8.46 0.63
CA THR A 121 -0.94 8.06 0.21
C THR A 121 -0.43 8.93 -0.94
N CYS A 122 -1.27 9.22 -1.94
CA CYS A 122 -0.93 10.12 -3.04
C CYS A 122 -0.67 11.56 -2.58
N VAL A 123 -1.48 12.09 -1.66
CA VAL A 123 -1.32 13.44 -1.11
C VAL A 123 -0.02 13.57 -0.32
N LEU A 124 0.28 12.60 0.55
CA LEU A 124 1.52 12.60 1.32
C LEU A 124 2.74 12.44 0.41
N TYR A 125 2.65 11.63 -0.65
CA TYR A 125 3.70 11.51 -1.65
C TYR A 125 3.91 12.82 -2.43
N TYR A 126 2.83 13.52 -2.80
CA TYR A 126 2.91 14.84 -3.42
C TYR A 126 3.63 15.87 -2.55
N PHE A 127 3.28 15.94 -1.25
CA PHE A 127 3.97 16.81 -0.30
C PHE A 127 5.44 16.43 -0.13
N ARG A 128 5.75 15.13 -0.09
CA ARG A 128 7.13 14.64 -0.07
C ARG A 128 7.92 15.08 -1.31
N ARG A 129 7.29 15.11 -2.50
CA ARG A 129 7.89 15.65 -3.72
C ARG A 129 7.91 17.19 -3.76
N GLN A 130 7.76 17.88 -2.63
CA GLN A 130 7.75 19.34 -2.54
C GLN A 130 6.69 19.97 -3.44
N CYS A 131 5.51 19.35 -3.51
CA CYS A 131 4.41 19.76 -4.38
C CYS A 131 4.76 19.76 -5.88
N ARG A 132 5.70 18.89 -6.31
CA ARG A 132 6.01 18.70 -7.73
C ARG A 132 5.08 17.66 -8.35
N PRO A 133 4.53 17.93 -9.54
CA PRO A 133 3.65 16.98 -10.24
C PRO A 133 4.39 15.69 -10.56
N PHE A 134 3.70 14.55 -10.44
CA PHE A 134 4.23 13.22 -10.77
C PHE A 134 3.23 12.46 -11.63
N TRP A 135 3.72 11.43 -12.29
CA TRP A 135 2.94 10.59 -13.18
C TRP A 135 2.25 9.48 -12.39
N ILE A 136 0.97 9.27 -12.65
CA ILE A 136 0.20 8.14 -12.12
C ILE A 136 -0.18 7.25 -13.29
N SER A 137 0.13 5.96 -13.18
CA SER A 137 -0.44 4.95 -14.07
C SER A 137 -1.41 4.07 -13.28
N SER A 138 -2.49 3.67 -13.94
CA SER A 138 -3.51 2.80 -13.39
C SER A 138 -3.87 1.76 -14.44
N VAL A 139 -4.09 0.53 -14.01
CA VAL A 139 -4.74 -0.48 -14.85
C VAL A 139 -6.24 -0.29 -14.61
N SER A 140 -6.97 0.23 -15.60
CA SER A 140 -8.45 0.36 -15.58
C SER A 140 -9.12 -0.91 -15.03
N GLN A 141 -10.17 -0.93 -14.19
CA GLN A 141 -11.28 -0.02 -13.92
C GLN A 141 -11.72 -0.20 -12.44
N VAL A 142 -11.89 0.90 -11.68
CA VAL A 142 -12.48 0.95 -10.32
C VAL A 142 -11.65 0.16 -9.28
N PRO A 143 -11.64 0.50 -7.98
CA PRO A 143 -10.90 -0.31 -7.02
C PRO A 143 -11.46 -1.72 -7.13
N ALA A 144 -10.65 -2.68 -7.61
CA ALA A 144 -10.83 -4.06 -7.24
C ALA A 144 -10.54 -4.14 -5.72
N ALA A 145 -11.42 -3.53 -4.92
CA ALA A 145 -11.77 -4.08 -3.65
C ALA A 145 -12.32 -5.46 -4.00
N VAL A 146 -11.42 -6.45 -4.09
CA VAL A 146 -11.83 -7.82 -4.01
C VAL A 146 -12.33 -7.98 -2.59
N GLY A 147 -13.63 -7.75 -2.46
CA GLY A 147 -14.35 -7.85 -1.22
C GLY A 147 -15.79 -7.37 -1.29
#